data_AF-A0A2A5SNH7-F1
#
_entry.id   AF-A0A2A5SNH7-F1
#
_cell.length_a   1.000
_cell.length_b   1.000
_cell.length_c   1.000
_cell.angle_alpha   90.00
_cell.angle_beta   90.00
_cell.angle_gamma   90.00
#
_symmetry.space_group_name_H-M   'P 1'
#
loop_
_entity.id
_entity.type
_entity.pdbx_description
1 polymer ?
#
loop_
_entity_poly.entity_id
_entity_poly.type
_entity_poly.pdbx_seq_one_letter_code
_entity_poly.pdbx_strand_id
1 'polypeptide(L)' 'MLHLLNQSFSNQVQIKVKYQSKDKLTEVYGFVSEFINNQVRIKSTDKIYLISIEQIVNIS' A
#
# COMPACT_ATOMS: atom_id res chain seq x y z
N MET A 1 -2.25 -21.13 10.09
CA MET A 1 -2.98 -19.90 9.69
C MET A 1 -2.05 -18.79 9.22
N LEU A 2 -1.04 -18.37 10.00
CA LEU A 2 -0.06 -17.34 9.60
C LEU A 2 0.66 -17.65 8.27
N HIS A 3 1.05 -18.91 8.07
CA HIS A 3 1.67 -19.38 6.83
C HIS A 3 0.74 -19.31 5.60
N LEU A 4 -0.56 -19.56 5.77
CA LEU A 4 -1.54 -19.43 4.68
C LEU A 4 -1.82 -17.96 4.35
N LEU A 5 -1.86 -17.08 5.35
CA LEU A 5 -1.91 -15.63 5.15
C LEU A 5 -0.69 -15.15 4.36
N ASN A 6 0.52 -15.53 4.77
CA ASN A 6 1.75 -15.21 4.04
C ASN A 6 1.74 -15.75 2.60
N GLN A 7 1.20 -16.95 2.36
CA GLN A 7 1.07 -17.49 1.00
C GLN A 7 -0.02 -16.81 0.17
N SER A 8 -1.09 -16.30 0.79
CA SER A 8 -2.13 -15.52 0.09
C SER A 8 -1.57 -14.19 -0.47
N PHE A 9 -0.49 -13.68 0.14
CA PHE A 9 0.23 -12.50 -0.31
C PHE A 9 1.42 -12.82 -1.23
N SER A 10 1.76 -14.08 -1.51
CA SER A 10 2.98 -14.41 -2.29
C SER A 10 2.97 -13.86 -3.71
N ASN A 11 1.79 -13.55 -4.25
CA ASN A 11 1.61 -12.95 -5.57
C ASN A 11 1.40 -11.42 -5.52
N GLN A 12 1.49 -10.80 -4.34
CA GLN A 12 1.32 -9.36 -4.17
C GLN A 12 2.69 -8.71 -3.96
N VAL A 13 2.91 -7.57 -4.63
CA VAL A 13 4.17 -6.81 -4.49
C VAL A 13 4.15 -6.10 -3.14
N GLN A 14 5.11 -6.44 -2.28
CA GLN A 14 5.37 -5.67 -1.06
C GLN A 14 6.07 -4.37 -1.43
N ILE A 15 5.53 -3.25 -0.96
CA ILE A 15 6.07 -1.92 -1.21
C ILE A 15 6.14 -1.12 0.07
N LYS A 16 7.02 -0.13 0.02
CA LYS A 16 7.02 1.02 0.90
C LYS A 16 6.63 2.24 0.05
N VAL A 17 5.50 2.85 0.37
CA VAL A 17 5.01 4.06 -0.31
C VAL A 17 5.13 5.26 0.62
N LYS A 18 5.70 6.32 0.08
CA LYS A 18 5.74 7.63 0.71
C LYS A 18 4.81 8.57 -0.05
N TYR A 19 3.83 9.15 0.63
CA TYR A 19 2.81 9.99 0.01
C TYR A 19 2.52 11.23 0.85
N GLN A 20 2.10 12.30 0.18
CA GLN A 20 1.75 13.57 0.80
C GLN A 20 0.22 13.66 0.95
N SER A 21 -0.26 13.76 2.18
CA SER A 21 -1.67 14.02 2.49
C SER A 21 -1.78 15.37 3.18
N LYS A 22 -2.40 16.35 2.49
CA LYS A 22 -2.42 17.75 2.92
C LYS A 22 -0.99 18.23 3.17
N ASP A 23 -0.68 18.72 4.37
CA ASP A 23 0.64 19.23 4.76
C ASP A 23 1.52 18.16 5.44
N LYS A 24 1.11 16.89 5.42
CA LYS A 24 1.83 15.79 6.07
C LYS A 24 2.32 14.72 5.09
N LEU A 25 3.61 14.43 5.18
CA LEU A 25 4.27 13.33 4.51
C LEU A 25 4.11 12.05 5.34
N THR A 26 3.55 11.00 4.75
CA THR A 26 3.24 9.73 5.41
C THR A 26 3.91 8.59 4.67
N GLU A 27 4.30 7.56 5.42
CA GLU A 27 4.99 6.38 4.91
C GLU A 27 4.22 5.12 5.32
N VAL A 28 3.95 4.24 4.35
CA VAL A 28 3.17 3.01 4.54
C VAL A 28 3.92 1.84 3.96
N TYR A 29 3.98 0.76 4.74
CA TYR A 29 4.51 -0.52 4.33
C TYR A 29 3.35 -1.51 4.19
N GLY A 30 3.30 -2.21 3.06
CA GLY A 30 2.27 -3.20 2.83
C GLY A 30 2.30 -3.79 1.44
N PHE A 31 1.27 -4.56 1.12
CA PHE A 31 1.12 -5.22 -0.17
C PHE A 31 0.19 -4.43 -1.08
N VAL A 32 0.58 -4.26 -2.34
CA VAL A 32 -0.32 -3.73 -3.36
C VAL A 32 -1.41 -4.75 -3.64
N SER A 33 -2.66 -4.35 -3.39
CA SER A 33 -3.81 -5.23 -3.58
C SER A 33 -4.62 -4.90 -4.83
N GLU A 34 -4.71 -3.63 -5.24
CA GLU A 34 -5.49 -3.21 -6.40
C GLU A 34 -5.11 -1.79 -6.85
N PHE A 35 -5.29 -1.49 -8.14
CA PHE A 35 -5.29 -0.15 -8.72
C PHE A 35 -6.69 0.16 -9.24
N ILE A 36 -7.35 1.18 -8.71
CA ILE A 36 -8.70 1.57 -9.12
C ILE A 36 -8.89 3.08 -8.98
N ASN A 37 -9.52 3.71 -9.96
CA ASN A 37 -9.84 5.15 -9.94
C ASN A 37 -8.65 6.04 -9.54
N ASN A 38 -7.50 5.83 -10.19
CA ASN A 38 -6.23 6.52 -9.92
C ASN A 38 -5.73 6.42 -8.46
N GLN A 39 -6.17 5.41 -7.73
CA GLN A 39 -5.72 5.11 -6.37
C GLN A 39 -5.09 3.72 -6.31
N VAL A 40 -4.08 3.61 -5.46
CA VAL A 40 -3.47 2.36 -5.05
C VAL A 40 -4.07 1.93 -3.72
N ARG A 41 -4.54 0.69 -3.66
CA ARG A 41 -4.97 0.06 -2.41
C ARG A 41 -3.82 -0.74 -1.81
N ILE A 42 -3.27 -0.25 -0.69
CA ILE A 42 -2.20 -0.93 0.06
C ILE A 42 -2.80 -1.60 1.29
N LYS A 43 -2.60 -2.92 1.43
CA LYS A 43 -2.94 -3.66 2.65
C LYS A 43 -1.72 -3.76 3.55
N SER A 44 -1.82 -3.13 4.72
CA SER A 44 -0.88 -3.29 5.83
C SER A 44 -1.47 -4.23 6.89
N THR A 45 -0.71 -4.55 7.94
CA THR A 45 -1.06 -5.58 8.94
C THR A 45 -2.45 -5.41 9.53
N ASP A 46 -2.86 -4.17 9.83
CA ASP A 46 -4.12 -3.84 10.51
C ASP A 46 -5.00 -2.86 9.71
N LYS A 47 -4.50 -2.33 8.58
CA LYS A 47 -5.11 -1.20 7.87
C LYS A 47 -5.07 -1.37 6.37
N ILE A 48 -6.06 -0.79 5.71
CA ILE A 48 -6.12 -0.65 4.26
C ILE A 48 -6.00 0.84 3.95
N TYR A 49 -4.99 1.18 3.16
CA TYR A 49 -4.75 2.53 2.68
C TYR A 49 -5.23 2.65 1.24
N LEU A 50 -5.98 3.71 0.96
CA LEU A 50 -6.30 4.16 -0.40
C LEU A 50 -5.52 5.44 -0.65
N ILE A 51 -4.58 5.37 -1.58
CA ILE A 51 -3.63 6.46 -1.83
C ILE A 51 -3.74 6.86 -3.29
N SER A 52 -4.13 8.11 -3.55
CA SER A 52 -4.14 8.66 -4.90
C SER A 52 -2.72 8.67 -5.47
N ILE A 53 -2.55 8.23 -6.72
CA ILE A 53 -1.25 8.17 -7.38
C ILE A 53 -0.58 9.55 -7.42
N GLU A 54 -1.37 10.61 -7.58
CA GLU A 54 -0.92 12.02 -7.58
C GLU A 54 -0.30 12.46 -6.24
N GLN A 55 -0.65 11.79 -5.14
CA GLN A 55 -0.09 12.07 -3.81
C GLN A 55 1.19 11.29 -3.54
N ILE A 56 1.53 10.30 -4.37
CA ILE A 56 2.71 9.46 -4.18
C ILE A 56 3.95 10.26 -4.54
N VAL A 57 4.87 10.35 -3.59
CA VAL A 57 6.17 11.01 -3.74
C VAL A 57 7.25 10.00 -4.09
N ASN A 58 7.19 8.80 -3.52
CA ASN A 58 8.18 7.75 -3.76
C ASN A 58 7.59 6.35 -3.49
N ILE A 59 8.10 5.36 -4.23
CA ILE A 59 7.84 3.93 -4.06
C ILE A 59 9.19 3.20 -4.03
N SER A 60 9.38 2.30 -3.07
CA SER A 60 10.55 1.42 -2.95
C SER A 60 10.17 0.02 -2.52
#